data_AF-A0A6C0EI25-F1
#
_entry.id   AF-A0A6C0EI25-F1
#
_cell.length_a   1.000
_cell.length_b   1.000
_cell.length_c   1.000
_cell.angle_alpha   90.00
_cell.angle_beta   90.00
_cell.angle_gamma   90.00
#
_symmetry.space_group_name_H-M   'P 1'
#
loop_
_entity.id
_entity.type
_entity.pdbx_description
1 polymer ?
#
loop_
_entity_poly.entity_id
_entity_poly.type
_entity_poly.pdbx_seq_one_letter_code
_entity_poly.pdbx_strand_id
1 'polypeptide(L)'
;MPTIEEKIVGMFGILLFLSFINAFGYYFNSKTTNKIPKVTSDPIDIYINKITKRYEIHSKEESEEQINDEVEKQIVNEKNYMFEYTPLGYVIMKYNNEINSFEYYSDRSLPYRLLEALSKKFVMIFGCKTLYKHMKHKVKKIETQHKTQHKSYAKLKPIQKEKIEKTMNTYHFKGKTNEFIFLQHRKIDNVKTNNEIEFTYSDFKRKNAKNIK
;
A
#
# COMPACT_ATOMS: atom_id res chain seq x y z
N MET A 1 -67.35 14.49 23.99
CA MET A 1 -66.11 14.98 24.62
C MET A 1 -65.48 13.82 25.34
N PRO A 2 -64.17 13.55 25.16
CA PRO A 2 -63.51 12.45 25.86
C PRO A 2 -63.54 12.70 27.36
N THR A 3 -63.81 11.64 28.13
CA THR A 3 -63.88 11.71 29.59
C THR A 3 -62.49 11.98 30.16
N ILE A 4 -62.44 12.49 31.39
CA ILE A 4 -61.16 12.82 32.06
C ILE A 4 -60.29 11.56 32.18
N GLU A 5 -60.91 10.40 32.42
CA GLU A 5 -60.23 9.11 32.52
C GLU A 5 -59.58 8.68 31.19
N GLU A 6 -60.29 8.85 30.06
CA GLU A 6 -59.73 8.56 28.72
C GLU A 6 -58.52 9.44 28.39
N LYS A 7 -58.54 10.71 28.83
CA LYS A 7 -57.40 11.63 28.66
C LYS A 7 -56.20 11.21 29.51
N ILE A 8 -56.43 10.74 30.73
CA ILE A 8 -55.37 10.26 31.63
C ILE A 8 -54.71 9.01 31.06
N VAL A 9 -55.51 8.03 30.61
CA VAL A 9 -55.00 6.80 29.99
C VAL A 9 -54.20 7.10 28.72
N GLY A 10 -54.69 8.02 27.88
CA GLY A 10 -53.95 8.49 26.70
C GLY A 10 -52.60 9.14 27.04
N MET A 11 -52.54 9.95 28.09
CA MET A 11 -51.31 10.59 28.55
C MET A 11 -50.28 9.56 29.07
N PHE A 12 -50.72 8.57 29.83
CA PHE A 12 -49.85 7.47 30.28
C PHE A 12 -49.32 6.63 29.12
N GLY A 13 -50.15 6.37 28.10
CA GLY A 13 -49.73 5.68 26.88
C GLY A 13 -48.60 6.40 26.13
N ILE A 14 -48.69 7.73 26.02
CA ILE A 14 -47.66 8.56 25.38
C ILE A 14 -46.36 8.55 26.19
N LEU A 15 -46.43 8.64 27.52
CA LEU A 15 -45.26 8.60 28.39
C LEU A 15 -44.51 7.26 28.29
N LEU A 16 -45.24 6.14 28.24
CA LEU A 16 -44.65 4.82 28.04
C LEU A 16 -44.00 4.70 26.66
N PHE A 17 -44.64 5.23 25.62
CA PHE A 17 -44.09 5.19 24.26
C PHE A 17 -42.79 5.98 24.11
N LEU A 18 -42.71 7.18 24.72
CA LEU A 18 -41.48 7.98 24.74
C LEU A 18 -40.35 7.28 25.51
N SER A 19 -40.66 6.60 26.61
CA SER A 19 -39.70 5.78 27.34
C SER A 19 -39.17 4.62 26.49
N PHE A 20 -40.05 3.96 25.73
CA PHE A 20 -39.66 2.89 24.81
C PHE A 20 -38.76 3.39 23.67
N ILE A 21 -39.05 4.55 23.07
CA ILE A 21 -38.20 5.14 22.02
C ILE A 21 -36.81 5.45 22.55
N ASN A 22 -36.69 6.02 23.75
CA ASN A 22 -35.39 6.31 24.37
C ASN A 22 -34.61 5.03 24.70
N ALA A 23 -35.27 4.02 25.25
CA ALA A 23 -34.64 2.72 25.53
C ALA A 23 -34.21 2.01 24.25
N PHE A 24 -35.03 2.08 23.19
CA PHE A 24 -34.73 1.53 21.87
C PHE A 24 -33.56 2.26 21.21
N GLY A 25 -33.53 3.60 21.27
CA GLY A 25 -32.43 4.43 20.81
C GLY A 25 -31.12 4.10 21.52
N TYR A 26 -31.14 3.95 22.84
CA TYR A 26 -29.96 3.53 23.62
C TYR A 26 -29.51 2.10 23.28
N TYR A 27 -30.45 1.16 23.14
CA TYR A 27 -30.17 -0.22 22.76
C TYR A 27 -29.55 -0.33 21.36
N PHE A 28 -30.04 0.44 20.39
CA PHE A 28 -29.47 0.48 19.05
C PHE A 28 -28.12 1.21 19.02
N ASN A 29 -27.97 2.31 19.76
CA ASN A 29 -26.71 3.05 19.84
C ASN A 29 -25.59 2.18 20.48
N SER A 30 -25.91 1.41 21.52
CA SER A 30 -24.98 0.47 22.18
C SER A 30 -24.65 -0.78 21.36
N LYS A 31 -25.50 -1.16 20.39
CA LYS A 31 -25.19 -2.23 19.42
C LYS A 31 -24.15 -1.79 18.38
N THR A 32 -24.13 -0.51 18.02
CA THR A 32 -23.21 0.05 17.02
C THR A 32 -21.76 0.16 17.54
N THR A 33 -21.54 0.18 18.86
CA THR A 33 -20.20 0.22 19.46
C THR A 33 -19.57 -1.17 19.69
N ASN A 34 -20.27 -2.27 19.39
CA ASN A 34 -19.76 -3.62 19.56
C ASN A 34 -19.20 -4.19 18.25
N LYS A 35 -17.90 -3.93 18.02
CA LYS A 35 -16.86 -4.82 17.45
C LYS A 35 -15.76 -3.99 16.75
N ILE A 36 -14.93 -3.32 17.54
CA ILE A 36 -13.50 -3.30 17.20
C ILE A 36 -12.85 -4.20 18.24
N PRO A 37 -12.72 -5.52 17.99
CA PRO A 37 -11.85 -6.31 18.84
C PRO A 37 -10.49 -5.61 18.86
N LYS A 38 -9.97 -5.30 20.04
CA LYS A 38 -8.57 -4.94 20.22
C LYS A 38 -7.75 -6.19 19.88
N VAL A 39 -7.62 -6.48 18.59
CA VAL A 39 -6.59 -7.36 18.07
C VAL A 39 -5.31 -6.64 18.44
N THR A 40 -4.49 -7.25 19.31
CA THR A 40 -3.06 -6.98 19.37
C THR A 40 -2.54 -7.20 17.95
N SER A 41 -2.59 -6.15 17.15
CA SER A 41 -2.33 -6.22 15.72
C SER A 41 -0.82 -6.21 15.53
N ASP A 42 -0.33 -7.13 14.72
CA ASP A 42 1.06 -7.21 14.34
C ASP A 42 1.50 -5.81 13.83
N PRO A 43 2.64 -5.25 14.30
CA PRO A 43 3.20 -4.02 13.76
C PRO A 43 3.24 -3.97 12.22
N ILE A 44 3.46 -5.12 11.57
CA ILE A 44 3.43 -5.27 10.11
C ILE A 44 2.01 -5.02 9.56
N ASP A 45 0.99 -5.61 10.16
CA ASP A 45 -0.40 -5.44 9.73
C ASP A 45 -0.88 -4.00 9.95
N ILE A 46 -0.52 -3.39 11.08
CA ILE A 46 -0.80 -1.97 11.36
C ILE A 46 -0.22 -1.10 10.25
N TYR A 47 1.05 -1.34 9.91
CA TYR A 47 1.76 -0.60 8.87
C TYR A 47 1.11 -0.79 7.48
N ILE A 48 0.80 -2.03 7.10
CA ILE A 48 0.17 -2.36 5.81
C ILE A 48 -1.22 -1.71 5.70
N ASN A 49 -2.03 -1.79 6.76
CA ASN A 49 -3.37 -1.22 6.80
C ASN A 49 -3.32 0.31 6.71
N LYS A 50 -2.38 0.95 7.39
CA LYS A 50 -2.17 2.40 7.30
C LYS A 50 -1.91 2.85 5.87
N ILE A 51 -1.02 2.15 5.14
CA ILE A 51 -0.69 2.50 3.76
C ILE A 51 -1.86 2.19 2.82
N THR A 52 -2.50 1.03 2.99
CA THR A 52 -3.62 0.61 2.15
C THR A 52 -4.78 1.59 2.26
N LYS A 53 -5.13 2.02 3.47
CA LYS A 53 -6.17 3.04 3.70
C LYS A 53 -5.85 4.36 3.00
N ARG A 54 -4.58 4.81 3.06
CA ARG A 54 -4.14 6.04 2.37
C ARG A 54 -4.26 5.91 0.84
N TYR A 55 -3.88 4.76 0.30
CA TYR A 55 -3.97 4.49 -1.13
C TYR A 55 -5.42 4.49 -1.63
N GLU A 56 -6.35 3.93 -0.85
CA GLU A 56 -7.77 3.90 -1.18
C GLU A 56 -8.38 5.31 -1.20
N ILE A 57 -8.00 6.17 -0.25
CA ILE A 57 -8.45 7.57 -0.22
C ILE A 57 -7.94 8.32 -1.44
N HIS A 58 -6.63 8.29 -1.71
CA HIS A 58 -6.03 8.97 -2.85
C HIS A 58 -6.61 8.49 -4.19
N SER A 59 -6.99 7.21 -4.28
CA SER A 59 -7.57 6.62 -5.50
C SER A 59 -9.01 7.03 -5.74
N LYS A 60 -9.75 7.40 -4.69
CA LYS A 60 -11.10 7.96 -4.82
C LYS A 60 -11.04 9.44 -5.23
N GLU A 61 -10.19 10.22 -4.56
CA GLU A 61 -10.00 11.65 -4.86
C GLU A 61 -9.65 11.87 -6.34
N GLU A 62 -8.68 11.12 -6.88
CA GLU A 62 -8.34 11.22 -8.31
C GLU A 62 -9.47 10.81 -9.26
N SER A 63 -10.32 9.85 -8.88
CA SER A 63 -11.45 9.45 -9.73
C SER A 63 -12.56 10.50 -9.77
N GLU A 64 -12.62 11.38 -8.78
CA GLU A 64 -13.56 12.50 -8.70
C GLU A 64 -13.03 13.74 -9.43
N GLU A 65 -11.70 13.91 -9.50
CA GLU A 65 -11.04 15.05 -10.17
C GLU A 65 -10.83 14.84 -11.70
N GLN A 66 -10.75 13.61 -12.20
CA GLN A 66 -10.39 13.26 -13.59
C GLN A 66 -11.47 13.53 -14.68
N ILE A 67 -12.38 14.49 -14.49
CA ILE A 67 -13.36 14.86 -15.53
C ILE A 67 -12.75 15.80 -16.59
N ASN A 68 -11.69 16.54 -16.27
CA ASN A 68 -11.01 17.41 -17.24
C ASN A 68 -9.51 17.28 -17.02
N ASP A 69 -8.80 16.69 -17.98
CA ASP A 69 -7.41 17.01 -18.40
C ASP A 69 -6.80 15.78 -19.08
N GLU A 70 -6.19 15.98 -20.25
CA GLU A 70 -5.39 14.98 -20.95
C GLU A 70 -4.26 14.55 -20.01
N VAL A 71 -4.44 13.40 -19.34
CA VAL A 71 -3.52 12.91 -18.31
C VAL A 71 -2.15 12.64 -18.93
N GLU A 72 -1.26 13.61 -18.79
CA GLU A 72 0.14 13.49 -19.10
C GLU A 72 0.68 12.31 -18.28
N LYS A 73 1.03 11.23 -18.98
CA LYS A 73 1.42 9.96 -18.38
C LYS A 73 2.70 10.22 -17.59
N GLN A 74 2.60 10.43 -16.27
CA GLN A 74 3.77 10.70 -15.43
C GLN A 74 4.78 9.56 -15.55
N ILE A 75 5.86 9.84 -16.29
CA ILE A 75 6.93 8.89 -16.53
C ILE A 75 7.76 8.83 -15.26
N VAL A 76 7.78 7.67 -14.61
CA VAL A 76 8.71 7.41 -13.52
C VAL A 76 10.13 7.48 -14.07
N ASN A 77 10.92 8.40 -13.56
CA ASN A 77 12.31 8.55 -13.91
C ASN A 77 13.15 7.49 -13.15
N GLU A 78 14.23 7.02 -13.76
CA GLU A 78 15.18 6.07 -13.15
C GLU A 78 15.80 6.56 -11.83
N LYS A 79 15.71 7.88 -11.58
CA LYS A 79 16.17 8.53 -10.35
C LYS A 79 15.14 8.50 -9.21
N ASN A 80 13.94 7.96 -9.43
CA ASN A 80 12.90 7.85 -8.40
C ASN A 80 13.18 6.67 -7.48
N TYR A 81 13.80 6.96 -6.33
CA TYR A 81 14.02 6.00 -5.25
C TYR A 81 13.16 6.37 -4.04
N MET A 82 12.42 5.41 -3.51
CA MET A 82 11.73 5.50 -2.23
C MET A 82 12.61 4.86 -1.14
N PHE A 83 12.89 5.60 -0.08
CA PHE A 83 13.53 5.10 1.12
C PHE A 83 12.49 5.03 2.24
N GLU A 84 12.28 3.83 2.79
CA GLU A 84 11.23 3.60 3.76
C GLU A 84 11.73 2.80 4.95
N TYR A 85 11.35 3.22 6.15
CA TYR A 85 11.53 2.44 7.35
C TYR A 85 10.27 1.62 7.64
N THR A 86 10.38 0.30 7.51
CA THR A 86 9.31 -0.64 7.80
C THR A 86 9.51 -1.28 9.17
N PRO A 87 8.49 -1.95 9.75
CA PRO A 87 8.67 -2.74 10.97
C PRO A 87 9.76 -3.82 10.88
N LEU A 88 10.15 -4.24 9.66
CA LEU A 88 11.23 -5.20 9.43
C LEU A 88 12.60 -4.54 9.16
N GLY A 89 12.65 -3.22 8.99
CA GLY A 89 13.87 -2.48 8.71
C GLY A 89 13.77 -1.56 7.48
N TYR A 90 14.92 -1.05 7.06
CA TYR A 90 15.03 -0.14 5.92
C TYR A 90 14.83 -0.87 4.60
N VAL A 91 14.12 -0.20 3.69
CA VAL A 91 13.88 -0.65 2.33
C VAL A 91 14.12 0.50 1.38
N ILE A 92 14.88 0.23 0.32
CA ILE A 92 15.04 1.14 -0.82
C ILE A 92 14.31 0.49 -1.98
N MET A 93 13.34 1.17 -2.57
CA MET A 93 12.54 0.64 -3.67
C MET A 93 12.51 1.61 -4.84
N LYS A 94 12.63 1.08 -6.05
CA LYS A 94 12.37 1.80 -7.30
C LYS A 94 11.50 0.97 -8.24
N TYR A 95 11.00 1.61 -9.29
CA TYR A 95 10.36 0.91 -10.40
C TYR A 95 11.30 0.87 -11.61
N ASN A 96 11.40 -0.29 -12.26
CA ASN A 96 12.16 -0.47 -13.48
C ASN A 96 11.18 -0.59 -14.67
N ASN A 97 11.22 0.41 -15.56
CA ASN A 97 10.35 0.49 -16.73
C ASN A 97 10.66 -0.57 -17.79
N GLU A 98 11.93 -1.00 -17.93
CA GLU A 98 12.35 -1.97 -18.95
C GLU A 98 11.72 -3.34 -18.71
N ILE A 99 11.72 -3.78 -17.45
CA ILE A 99 11.19 -5.09 -17.03
C ILE A 99 9.80 -5.00 -16.38
N ASN A 100 9.22 -3.78 -16.31
CA ASN A 100 7.90 -3.50 -15.74
C ASN A 100 7.68 -4.10 -14.35
N SER A 101 8.65 -3.90 -13.46
CA SER A 101 8.68 -4.49 -12.13
C SER A 101 9.32 -3.59 -11.08
N PHE A 102 9.03 -3.87 -9.81
CA PHE A 102 9.63 -3.17 -8.68
C PHE A 102 10.94 -3.83 -8.30
N GLU A 103 11.96 -3.02 -8.06
CA GLU A 103 13.27 -3.46 -7.60
C GLU A 103 13.48 -2.92 -6.18
N TYR A 104 14.01 -3.75 -5.28
CA TYR A 104 14.21 -3.34 -3.90
C TYR A 104 15.49 -3.87 -3.28
N TYR A 105 16.01 -3.10 -2.33
CA TYR A 105 17.12 -3.45 -1.45
C TYR A 105 16.62 -3.50 -0.01
N SER A 106 17.01 -4.53 0.73
CA SER A 106 16.69 -4.66 2.16
C SER A 106 17.66 -5.60 2.86
N ASP A 107 17.94 -5.33 4.13
CA ASP A 107 18.78 -6.21 4.95
C ASP A 107 18.01 -7.46 5.43
N ARG A 108 16.68 -7.43 5.41
CA ARG A 108 15.81 -8.56 5.81
C ARG A 108 14.95 -9.04 4.65
N SER A 109 14.55 -10.31 4.71
CA SER A 109 13.55 -10.84 3.79
C SER A 109 12.19 -10.22 4.07
N LEU A 110 11.56 -9.66 3.03
CA LEU A 110 10.27 -8.98 3.15
C LEU A 110 9.14 -9.87 2.64
N PRO A 111 8.06 -10.05 3.40
CA PRO A 111 6.89 -10.78 2.92
C PRO A 111 6.22 -10.00 1.79
N TYR A 112 5.62 -10.74 0.85
CA TYR A 112 4.98 -10.15 -0.34
C TYR A 112 3.91 -9.09 -0.01
N ARG A 113 3.14 -9.27 1.08
CA ARG A 113 2.13 -8.29 1.53
C ARG A 113 2.73 -6.94 1.89
N LEU A 114 3.96 -6.95 2.44
CA LEU A 114 4.69 -5.72 2.75
C LEU A 114 5.22 -5.06 1.48
N LEU A 115 5.71 -5.85 0.51
CA LEU A 115 6.10 -5.35 -0.81
C LEU A 115 4.93 -4.70 -1.56
N GLU A 116 3.71 -5.25 -1.45
CA GLU A 116 2.50 -4.62 -2.00
C GLU A 116 2.16 -3.30 -1.31
N ALA A 117 2.31 -3.19 0.00
CA ALA A 117 2.11 -1.92 0.69
C ALA A 117 3.16 -0.89 0.24
N LEU A 118 4.42 -1.31 0.10
CA LEU A 118 5.51 -0.44 -0.35
C LEU A 118 5.31 0.05 -1.79
N SER A 119 4.87 -0.81 -2.71
CA SER A 119 4.59 -0.39 -4.09
C SER A 119 3.40 0.57 -4.18
N LYS A 120 2.34 0.38 -3.37
CA LYS A 120 1.27 1.40 -3.22
C LYS A 120 1.83 2.74 -2.73
N LYS A 121 2.73 2.71 -1.73
CA LYS A 121 3.37 3.92 -1.21
C LYS A 121 4.23 4.60 -2.28
N PHE A 122 5.02 3.84 -3.02
CA PHE A 122 5.84 4.33 -4.12
C PHE A 122 5.00 5.09 -5.15
N VAL A 123 3.91 4.47 -5.63
CA VAL A 123 3.09 5.10 -6.69
C VAL A 123 2.30 6.31 -6.20
N MET A 124 1.98 6.40 -4.91
CA MET A 124 1.40 7.61 -4.32
C MET A 124 2.42 8.75 -4.26
N ILE A 125 3.64 8.47 -3.78
CA ILE A 125 4.69 9.50 -3.63
C ILE A 125 5.06 10.11 -5.00
N PHE A 126 5.08 9.29 -6.04
CA PHE A 126 5.51 9.70 -7.37
C PHE A 126 4.36 9.91 -8.36
N GLY A 127 3.10 9.88 -7.91
CA GLY A 127 1.91 10.12 -8.75
C GLY A 127 1.69 9.10 -9.89
N CYS A 128 2.36 7.95 -9.87
CA CYS A 128 2.43 7.00 -10.98
C CYS A 128 1.56 5.75 -10.77
N LYS A 129 0.31 5.94 -10.34
CA LYS A 129 -0.59 4.84 -9.96
C LYS A 129 -0.87 3.82 -11.05
N THR A 130 -0.80 4.23 -12.31
CA THR A 130 -0.98 3.37 -13.49
C THR A 130 0.00 2.19 -13.52
N LEU A 131 1.14 2.29 -12.81
CA LEU A 131 2.12 1.22 -12.69
C LEU A 131 1.71 0.11 -11.73
N TYR A 132 0.84 0.40 -10.76
CA TYR A 132 0.43 -0.58 -9.75
C TYR A 132 -0.60 -1.56 -10.33
N LYS A 133 -0.24 -2.85 -10.40
CA LYS A 133 -1.14 -3.91 -10.86
C LYS A 133 -1.89 -4.49 -9.67
N HIS A 134 -3.19 -4.20 -9.61
CA HIS A 134 -4.08 -4.87 -8.65
C HIS A 134 -4.11 -6.38 -8.92
N MET A 135 -3.88 -7.17 -7.87
CA MET A 135 -4.02 -8.62 -7.95
C MET A 135 -5.47 -8.96 -8.33
N LYS A 136 -5.64 -9.59 -9.50
CA LYS A 136 -6.93 -10.08 -9.98
C LYS A 136 -6.85 -11.59 -10.16
N HIS A 137 -7.89 -12.29 -9.71
CA HIS A 137 -8.07 -13.71 -9.98
C HIS A 137 -8.94 -13.85 -11.23
N LYS A 138 -8.33 -14.20 -12.37
CA LYS A 138 -9.09 -14.61 -13.56
C LYS A 138 -9.04 -16.14 -13.66
N VAL A 139 -10.21 -16.77 -13.59
CA VAL A 139 -10.35 -18.21 -13.85
C VAL A 139 -10.42 -18.40 -15.37
N LYS A 140 -9.33 -18.87 -15.99
CA LYS A 140 -9.36 -19.31 -17.39
C LYS A 140 -9.72 -20.79 -17.41
N LYS A 141 -10.88 -21.11 -17.98
CA LYS A 141 -11.25 -22.49 -18.33
C LYS A 141 -10.37 -22.92 -19.51
N ILE A 142 -9.59 -23.99 -19.33
CA ILE A 142 -8.83 -24.60 -20.43
C ILE A 142 -9.63 -25.81 -20.90
N GLU A 143 -10.10 -25.78 -22.14
CA GLU A 143 -10.61 -26.97 -22.82
C GLU A 143 -9.42 -27.86 -23.19
N THR A 144 -9.28 -28.99 -22.53
CA THR A 144 -8.31 -30.02 -22.93
C THR A 144 -8.72 -30.63 -24.26
N GLN A 145 -7.99 -30.30 -25.32
CA GLN A 145 -8.11 -30.98 -26.60
C GLN A 145 -7.76 -32.46 -26.43
N HIS A 146 -8.68 -33.32 -26.84
CA HIS A 146 -8.56 -34.78 -26.80
C HIS A 146 -7.33 -35.25 -27.58
N LYS A 147 -6.32 -35.78 -26.89
CA LYS A 147 -5.36 -36.68 -27.54
C LYS A 147 -5.97 -38.08 -27.52
N THR A 148 -6.45 -38.52 -28.67
CA THR A 148 -6.92 -39.87 -28.95
C THR A 148 -5.77 -40.85 -28.75
N GLN A 149 -5.71 -41.53 -27.59
CA GLN A 149 -4.85 -42.70 -27.42
C GLN A 149 -5.65 -43.84 -26.77
N HIS A 150 -5.79 -44.89 -27.59
CA HIS A 150 -6.10 -46.29 -27.33
C HIS A 150 -7.08 -46.67 -26.19
N LYS A 151 -8.20 -47.27 -26.64
CA LYS A 151 -9.26 -47.90 -25.86
C LYS A 151 -8.70 -49.08 -25.05
N SER A 152 -8.69 -49.00 -23.72
CA SER A 152 -8.84 -50.20 -22.86
C SER A 152 -9.03 -49.92 -21.37
N TYR A 153 -8.72 -48.73 -20.84
CA TYR A 153 -8.88 -48.49 -19.39
C TYR A 153 -9.54 -47.14 -19.08
N ALA A 154 -10.64 -47.25 -18.33
CA ALA A 154 -11.32 -46.22 -17.52
C ALA A 154 -11.88 -44.95 -18.23
N LYS A 155 -13.21 -44.90 -18.33
CA LYS A 155 -13.99 -43.66 -18.47
C LYS A 155 -13.85 -42.81 -17.20
N LEU A 156 -12.70 -42.15 -17.02
CA LEU A 156 -12.56 -41.11 -16.00
C LEU A 156 -13.17 -39.82 -16.56
N LYS A 157 -14.12 -39.22 -15.82
CA LYS A 157 -14.65 -37.89 -16.15
C LYS A 157 -13.48 -36.91 -16.32
N PRO A 158 -13.48 -36.03 -17.33
CA PRO A 158 -12.39 -35.08 -17.53
C PRO A 158 -12.27 -34.20 -16.26
N ILE A 159 -11.12 -34.31 -15.59
CA ILE A 159 -10.74 -33.40 -14.50
C ILE A 159 -10.49 -32.05 -15.16
N GLN A 160 -11.43 -31.12 -14.97
CA GLN A 160 -11.25 -29.72 -15.35
C GLN A 160 -10.12 -29.15 -14.49
N LYS A 161 -8.94 -28.92 -15.07
CA LYS A 161 -7.85 -28.21 -14.41
C LYS A 161 -8.06 -26.71 -14.66
N GLU A 162 -8.61 -26.01 -13.67
CA GLU A 162 -8.67 -24.55 -13.70
C GLU A 162 -7.24 -23.97 -13.62
N LYS A 163 -6.80 -23.27 -14.68
CA LYS A 163 -5.55 -22.51 -14.63
C LYS A 163 -5.87 -21.09 -14.18
N ILE A 164 -5.56 -20.79 -12.93
CA ILE A 164 -5.70 -19.44 -12.37
C ILE A 164 -4.56 -18.57 -12.92
N GLU A 165 -4.87 -17.61 -13.78
CA GLU A 165 -3.91 -16.60 -14.21
C GLU A 165 -3.92 -15.45 -13.19
N LYS A 166 -2.91 -15.41 -12.33
CA LYS A 166 -2.72 -14.34 -11.35
C LYS A 166 -1.87 -13.24 -11.98
N THR A 167 -2.49 -12.12 -12.36
CA THR A 167 -1.75 -10.91 -12.72
C THR A 167 -1.40 -10.17 -11.42
N MET A 168 -0.13 -10.12 -11.05
CA MET A 168 0.36 -9.45 -9.83
C MET A 168 1.60 -8.60 -10.14
N ASN A 169 1.97 -7.71 -9.22
CA ASN A 169 3.22 -6.97 -9.32
C ASN A 169 4.40 -7.93 -9.14
N THR A 170 5.46 -7.73 -9.94
CA THR A 170 6.72 -8.48 -9.80
C THR A 170 7.70 -7.68 -8.97
N TYR A 171 8.42 -8.35 -8.08
CA TYR A 171 9.41 -7.74 -7.19
C TYR A 171 10.75 -8.45 -7.32
N HIS A 172 11.82 -7.70 -7.57
CA HIS A 172 13.19 -8.21 -7.64
C HIS A 172 14.01 -7.68 -6.48
N PHE A 173 14.52 -8.59 -5.67
CA PHE A 173 15.53 -8.28 -4.67
C PHE A 173 16.86 -8.01 -5.39
N LYS A 174 17.47 -6.84 -5.14
CA LYS A 174 18.73 -6.43 -5.77
C LYS A 174 19.94 -6.53 -4.86
N GLY A 175 19.73 -6.61 -3.54
CA GLY A 175 20.82 -6.69 -2.58
C GLY A 175 20.44 -6.08 -1.23
N LYS A 176 21.43 -5.98 -0.36
CA LYS A 176 21.28 -5.36 0.97
C LYS A 176 21.20 -3.85 0.86
N THR A 177 20.71 -3.18 1.91
CA THR A 177 20.52 -1.72 1.88
C THR A 177 21.86 -1.00 1.74
N ASN A 178 22.92 -1.48 2.39
CA ASN A 178 24.28 -0.91 2.31
C ASN A 178 24.97 -1.08 0.94
N GLU A 179 24.52 -2.03 0.11
CA GLU A 179 25.02 -2.25 -1.24
C GLU A 179 24.43 -1.26 -2.25
N PHE A 180 23.50 -0.41 -1.82
CA PHE A 180 22.92 0.59 -2.69
C PHE A 180 23.94 1.67 -3.10
N ILE A 181 23.94 2.06 -4.38
CA ILE A 181 25.00 2.87 -5.01
C ILE A 181 25.34 4.17 -4.26
N PHE A 182 24.34 4.83 -3.67
CA PHE A 182 24.54 6.10 -2.95
C PHE A 182 25.08 5.91 -1.52
N LEU A 183 25.01 4.69 -0.98
CA LEU A 183 25.49 4.36 0.35
C LEU A 183 26.88 3.69 0.32
N GLN A 184 27.27 3.17 -0.84
CA GLN A 184 28.63 2.67 -1.03
C GLN A 184 29.62 3.81 -0.86
N HIS A 185 30.64 3.59 -0.02
CA HIS A 185 31.79 4.50 0.04
C HIS A 185 32.46 4.45 -1.34
N ARG A 186 32.40 5.56 -2.08
CA ARG A 186 33.27 5.72 -3.24
C ARG A 186 34.68 5.55 -2.72
N LYS A 187 35.40 4.55 -3.21
CA LYS A 187 36.86 4.58 -3.14
C LYS A 187 37.23 5.82 -3.95
N ILE A 188 37.51 6.91 -3.25
CA ILE A 188 38.21 8.03 -3.85
C ILE A 188 39.58 7.44 -4.12
N ASP A 189 39.77 6.87 -5.31
CA ASP A 189 41.11 6.60 -5.80
C ASP A 189 41.83 7.93 -5.62
N ASN A 190 42.92 7.92 -4.85
CA ASN A 190 43.72 9.10 -4.55
C ASN A 190 44.00 9.80 -5.89
N VAL A 191 43.18 10.79 -6.22
CA VAL A 191 43.42 11.70 -7.33
C VAL A 191 44.77 12.26 -6.97
N LYS A 192 45.78 11.94 -7.78
CA LYS A 192 47.14 12.42 -7.62
C LYS A 192 47.06 13.87 -7.15
N THR A 193 47.47 14.09 -5.92
CA THR A 193 47.55 15.41 -5.29
C THR A 193 48.46 16.27 -6.16
N ASN A 194 47.87 16.99 -7.11
CA ASN A 194 48.37 18.30 -7.42
C ASN A 194 48.03 19.15 -6.19
N ASN A 195 49.03 19.87 -5.68
CA ASN A 195 49.06 20.56 -4.39
C ASN A 195 48.01 21.68 -4.24
N GLU A 196 46.73 21.37 -4.34
CA GLU A 196 45.64 22.28 -3.99
C GLU A 196 45.18 21.94 -2.58
N ILE A 197 45.63 22.81 -1.67
CA ILE A 197 45.35 22.87 -0.23
C ILE A 197 43.97 22.29 0.09
N GLU A 198 43.93 21.21 0.89
CA GLU A 198 42.69 20.69 1.46
C GLU A 198 41.99 21.80 2.24
N PHE A 199 40.89 22.30 1.69
CA PHE A 199 40.09 23.33 2.31
C PHE A 199 39.28 22.71 3.45
N THR A 200 39.77 22.84 4.68
CA THR A 200 39.12 22.22 5.84
C THR A 200 37.87 23.00 6.25
N TYR A 201 36.98 22.35 7.01
CA TYR A 201 35.81 23.01 7.60
C TYR A 201 36.19 24.22 8.48
N SER A 202 37.37 24.14 9.12
CA SER A 202 37.96 25.22 9.87
C SER A 202 38.32 26.42 8.99
N ASP A 203 38.84 26.18 7.78
CA ASP A 203 39.16 27.23 6.80
C ASP A 203 37.91 27.91 6.24
N PHE A 204 36.85 27.13 6.00
CA PHE A 204 35.54 27.66 5.61
C PHE A 204 34.96 28.62 6.67
N LYS A 205 35.00 28.23 7.95
CA LYS A 205 34.56 29.10 9.06
C LYS A 205 35.37 30.38 9.12
N ARG A 206 36.69 30.28 8.97
CA ARG A 206 37.61 31.42 9.02
C ARG A 206 37.37 32.42 7.87
N LYS A 207 37.04 31.93 6.68
CA LYS A 207 36.71 32.76 5.51
C LYS A 207 35.39 33.52 5.72
N ASN A 208 34.37 32.86 6.24
CA ASN A 208 33.07 33.50 6.47
C ASN A 208 33.09 34.49 7.64
N ALA A 209 33.91 34.26 8.66
CA ALA A 209 34.09 35.21 9.77
C ALA A 209 34.77 36.52 9.34
N LYS A 210 35.59 36.50 8.28
CA LYS A 210 36.25 37.70 7.73
C LYS A 210 35.32 38.58 6.89
N ASN A 211 34.22 38.04 6.37
CA ASN A 211 33.27 38.76 5.52
C ASN A 211 32.16 39.48 6.31
N ILE A 212 32.27 39.54 7.65
CA ILE A 212 31.26 40.15 8.55
C ILE A 212 31.84 41.41 9.24
N LYS A 213 32.88 42.05 8.66
CA LYS A 213 33.39 43.34 9.12
C LYS A 213 33.22 44.41 8.05
#